data_AF-A0A7X7K1P3-F1
#
_entry.id   AF-A0A7X7K1P3-F1
#
_cell.length_a   1.000
_cell.length_b   1.000
_cell.length_c   1.000
_cell.angle_alpha   90.00
_cell.angle_beta   90.00
_cell.angle_gamma   90.00
#
_symmetry.space_group_name_H-M   'P 1'
#
loop_
_entity.id
_entity.type
_entity.pdbx_description
1 polymer ?
#
loop_
_entity_poly.entity_id
_entity_poly.type
_entity_poly.pdbx_seq_one_letter_code
_entity_poly.pdbx_strand_id
1 'polypeptide(L)'
;MADNYLRNGDFEADWQETGGHRCLIFPVGGAPYQTDVGNIFTPPGWITWFKHQTGEWSQPEVRAAHAINDPRRVQAGQHAMLLFTFYRKHDAGFLQPVRVTAGERLKLTGWAHAWSNVQNGPHTDDPRWSEGPGYAAGYLAQGAPRPPDSPGSDSDWHNFTFWLGIDPRGGTDPFAASVVWGPGAHIYNQHAQVPSVEAVAQGEVVTVFLRSATMWPFKHSDAYWDSVCLTRVAVVEPPPTAEPEGVLVFEALTPQAGSSVGVVATSAVELSDVVLRVRGPDGAQVTTTGFSSDVVGGQYVWRWTFVPNVPGEYTAVFSAEGGTQKIARSRVSVAPPPATGGGGVPPRVAYARTYVLLPQDAGPEWVQAILQSGKWTQHRWTIGGSADDAGVGPQDRTVIAVNAARWPGDLRGFFSQYYPGVRYITVDAATPNELVVKLQLL
;
A
#
# COMPACT_ATOMS: atom_id res chain seq x y z
N MET A 1 14.00 -19.67 -3.44
CA MET A 1 13.60 -19.22 -4.78
C MET A 1 12.22 -19.76 -5.03
N ALA A 2 11.25 -18.94 -5.47
CA ALA A 2 9.97 -19.48 -5.87
C ALA A 2 10.19 -20.44 -7.05
N ASP A 3 9.52 -21.59 -7.06
CA ASP A 3 9.67 -22.56 -8.13
C ASP A 3 9.19 -21.92 -9.45
N ASN A 4 10.13 -21.73 -10.38
CA ASN A 4 9.79 -21.28 -11.73
C ASN A 4 9.22 -22.48 -12.49
N TYR A 5 7.98 -22.37 -12.93
CA TYR A 5 7.32 -23.45 -13.68
C TYR A 5 7.90 -23.63 -15.09
N LEU A 6 8.62 -22.62 -15.61
CA LEU A 6 9.24 -22.69 -16.93
C LEU A 6 10.49 -23.56 -16.90
N ARG A 7 10.66 -24.35 -17.96
CA ARG A 7 11.93 -25.00 -18.26
C ARG A 7 12.79 -24.00 -19.04
N ASN A 8 14.05 -23.86 -18.62
CA ASN A 8 15.03 -23.00 -19.29
C ASN A 8 14.49 -21.57 -19.46
N GLY A 9 13.94 -20.99 -18.39
CA GLY A 9 13.47 -19.60 -18.40
C GLY A 9 14.59 -18.57 -18.25
N ASP A 10 15.76 -19.01 -17.79
CA ASP A 10 17.03 -18.28 -17.73
C ASP A 10 17.86 -18.40 -19.03
N PHE A 11 17.49 -19.32 -19.93
CA PHE A 11 18.12 -19.55 -21.23
C PHE A 11 19.55 -20.07 -21.21
N GLU A 12 19.97 -20.62 -20.07
CA GLU A 12 21.32 -21.15 -19.84
C GLU A 12 21.53 -22.59 -20.33
N ALA A 13 20.47 -23.31 -20.72
CA ALA A 13 20.62 -24.65 -21.28
C ALA A 13 21.40 -24.64 -22.60
N ASP A 14 22.15 -25.70 -22.90
CA ASP A 14 22.98 -25.77 -24.11
C ASP A 14 22.14 -25.80 -25.40
N TRP A 15 22.26 -24.75 -26.19
CA TRP A 15 21.55 -24.56 -27.46
C TRP A 15 22.05 -25.46 -28.58
N GLN A 16 23.31 -25.92 -28.55
CA GLN A 16 23.90 -26.74 -29.61
C GLN A 16 23.49 -28.20 -29.51
N GLU A 17 23.35 -28.73 -28.30
CA GLU A 17 22.99 -30.13 -28.07
C GLU A 17 21.48 -30.35 -27.88
N THR A 18 20.75 -29.34 -27.40
CA THR A 18 19.34 -29.50 -26.99
C THR A 18 18.37 -28.49 -27.61
N GLY A 19 18.89 -27.53 -28.40
CA GLY A 19 18.08 -26.60 -29.19
C GLY A 19 17.50 -27.27 -30.45
N GLY A 20 16.48 -26.65 -31.04
CA GLY A 20 15.81 -27.16 -32.24
C GLY A 20 15.65 -26.10 -33.32
N HIS A 21 15.15 -26.51 -34.49
CA HIS A 21 14.78 -25.59 -35.58
C HIS A 21 13.27 -25.41 -35.75
N ARG A 22 12.50 -26.05 -34.85
CA ARG A 22 11.06 -26.18 -34.93
C ARG A 22 10.39 -24.85 -34.58
N CYS A 23 9.63 -24.30 -35.53
CA CYS A 23 8.84 -23.11 -35.31
C CYS A 23 7.36 -23.32 -35.70
N LEU A 24 6.49 -22.50 -35.13
CA LEU A 24 5.08 -22.41 -35.46
C LEU A 24 4.80 -21.14 -36.28
N ILE A 25 4.35 -21.31 -37.52
CA ILE A 25 4.14 -20.22 -38.48
C ILE A 25 2.66 -19.90 -38.56
N PHE A 26 2.32 -18.62 -38.44
CA PHE A 26 0.95 -18.10 -38.53
C PHE A 26 0.78 -17.26 -39.81
N PRO A 27 0.47 -17.87 -40.96
CA PRO A 27 0.24 -17.13 -42.20
C PRO A 27 -1.06 -16.32 -42.12
N VAL A 28 -1.02 -15.06 -42.53
CA VAL A 28 -2.23 -14.24 -42.66
C VAL A 28 -3.11 -14.81 -43.78
N GLY A 29 -4.35 -15.18 -43.42
CA GLY A 29 -5.30 -15.79 -44.35
C GLY A 29 -5.11 -17.30 -44.59
N GLY A 30 -4.24 -17.96 -43.81
CA GLY A 30 -4.02 -19.40 -43.87
C GLY A 30 -4.09 -20.07 -42.50
N ALA A 31 -4.07 -21.41 -42.50
CA ALA A 31 -3.98 -22.19 -41.26
C ALA A 31 -2.54 -22.17 -40.72
N PRO A 32 -2.35 -22.13 -39.39
CA PRO A 32 -1.02 -22.25 -38.80
C PRO A 32 -0.43 -23.64 -39.04
N TYR A 33 0.89 -23.70 -39.16
CA TYR A 33 1.61 -24.96 -39.39
C TYR A 33 2.99 -24.95 -38.72
N GLN A 34 3.51 -26.14 -38.44
CA GLN A 34 4.84 -26.32 -37.87
C GLN A 34 5.82 -26.80 -38.93
N THR A 35 7.06 -26.29 -38.86
CA THR A 35 8.16 -26.73 -39.73
C THR A 35 9.50 -26.43 -39.06
N ASP A 36 10.57 -27.04 -39.55
CA ASP A 36 11.94 -26.67 -39.21
C ASP A 36 12.46 -25.56 -40.15
N VAL A 37 13.13 -24.56 -39.57
CA VAL A 37 13.72 -23.43 -40.30
C VAL A 37 15.18 -23.27 -39.84
N GLY A 38 16.13 -23.44 -40.76
CA GLY A 38 17.55 -23.60 -40.41
C GLY A 38 18.24 -22.40 -39.73
N ASN A 39 17.71 -21.18 -39.88
CA ASN A 39 18.21 -19.98 -39.20
C ASN A 39 17.37 -19.57 -37.96
N ILE A 40 16.45 -20.42 -37.54
CA ILE A 40 15.75 -20.31 -36.25
C ILE A 40 16.35 -21.37 -35.34
N PHE A 41 17.20 -20.96 -34.41
CA PHE A 41 17.70 -21.82 -33.34
C PHE A 41 16.77 -21.63 -32.14
N THR A 42 15.75 -22.45 -32.01
CA THR A 42 14.79 -22.41 -30.90
C THR A 42 15.44 -22.89 -29.60
N PRO A 43 15.31 -22.15 -28.49
CA PRO A 43 15.89 -22.54 -27.22
C PRO A 43 15.32 -23.86 -26.70
N PRO A 44 16.12 -24.64 -25.97
CA PRO A 44 15.66 -25.86 -25.32
C PRO A 44 14.42 -25.58 -24.45
N GLY A 45 13.35 -26.38 -24.65
CA GLY A 45 12.09 -26.24 -23.90
C GLY A 45 11.12 -25.19 -24.42
N TRP A 46 11.49 -24.39 -25.42
CA TRP A 46 10.64 -23.37 -26.03
C TRP A 46 10.24 -23.72 -27.46
N ILE A 47 9.25 -23.02 -28.01
CA ILE A 47 8.89 -23.04 -29.42
C ILE A 47 8.93 -21.61 -29.94
N THR A 48 9.68 -21.37 -31.01
CA THR A 48 9.63 -20.08 -31.73
C THR A 48 8.34 -20.00 -32.54
N TRP A 49 7.68 -18.85 -32.54
CA TRP A 49 6.53 -18.59 -33.41
C TRP A 49 6.67 -17.25 -34.12
N PHE A 50 6.05 -17.12 -35.30
CA PHE A 50 5.96 -15.83 -35.98
C PHE A 50 4.74 -15.73 -36.89
N LYS A 51 4.21 -14.51 -37.00
CA LYS A 51 3.25 -14.11 -38.01
C LYS A 51 3.93 -13.99 -39.37
N HIS A 52 3.30 -14.51 -40.41
CA HIS A 52 3.82 -14.42 -41.76
C HIS A 52 2.83 -13.78 -42.73
N GLN A 53 3.28 -12.75 -43.43
CA GLN A 53 2.55 -12.11 -44.51
C GLN A 53 3.57 -11.51 -45.48
N THR A 54 3.57 -11.96 -46.72
CA THR A 54 4.49 -11.46 -47.75
C THR A 54 4.42 -9.94 -47.84
N GLY A 55 5.59 -9.28 -47.74
CA GLY A 55 5.72 -7.83 -47.81
C GLY A 55 5.43 -7.08 -46.51
N GLU A 56 4.91 -7.75 -45.46
CA GLU A 56 4.50 -7.09 -44.22
C GLU A 56 5.15 -7.73 -42.98
N TRP A 57 4.93 -9.03 -42.72
CA TRP A 57 5.47 -9.75 -41.56
C TRP A 57 6.38 -10.89 -42.02
N SER A 58 7.65 -10.81 -41.64
CA SER A 58 8.69 -11.70 -42.17
C SER A 58 9.12 -12.75 -41.16
N GLN A 59 9.70 -13.84 -41.68
CA GLN A 59 10.42 -14.82 -40.88
C GLN A 59 11.57 -14.13 -40.11
N PRO A 60 11.67 -14.33 -38.79
CA PRO A 60 12.80 -13.89 -38.00
C PRO A 60 13.94 -14.92 -38.06
N GLU A 61 15.09 -14.51 -37.54
CA GLU A 61 16.20 -15.37 -37.17
C GLU A 61 16.29 -15.44 -35.65
N VAL A 62 16.70 -16.58 -35.11
CA VAL A 62 16.81 -16.77 -33.66
C VAL A 62 18.13 -17.41 -33.33
N ARG A 63 18.86 -16.92 -32.33
CA ARG A 63 20.09 -17.52 -31.81
C ARG A 63 20.32 -17.14 -30.35
N ALA A 64 21.28 -17.78 -29.70
CA ALA A 64 21.76 -17.35 -28.39
C ALA A 64 22.57 -16.04 -28.52
N ALA A 65 22.30 -15.10 -27.62
CA ALA A 65 23.22 -14.03 -27.27
C ALA A 65 24.13 -14.53 -26.13
N HIS A 66 25.42 -14.23 -26.20
CA HIS A 66 26.39 -14.68 -25.21
C HIS A 66 27.06 -13.49 -24.53
N ALA A 67 27.14 -13.52 -23.20
CA ALA A 67 27.74 -12.47 -22.40
C ALA A 67 29.21 -12.24 -22.72
N ILE A 68 29.93 -13.29 -23.15
CA ILE A 68 31.33 -13.19 -23.61
C ILE A 68 31.49 -12.34 -24.88
N ASN A 69 30.46 -12.27 -25.72
CA ASN A 69 30.48 -11.48 -26.94
C ASN A 69 30.03 -10.03 -26.67
N ASP A 70 28.94 -9.87 -25.93
CA ASP A 70 28.47 -8.56 -25.47
C ASP A 70 27.63 -8.71 -24.20
N PRO A 71 28.17 -8.38 -23.01
CA PRO A 71 27.46 -8.58 -21.74
C PRO A 71 26.22 -7.70 -21.61
N ARG A 72 26.04 -6.68 -22.46
CA ARG A 72 24.82 -5.85 -22.45
C ARG A 72 23.61 -6.56 -23.05
N ARG A 73 23.84 -7.65 -23.79
CA ARG A 73 22.80 -8.46 -24.46
C ARG A 73 22.32 -9.63 -23.62
N VAL A 74 22.79 -9.73 -22.39
CA VAL A 74 22.42 -10.73 -21.39
C VAL A 74 22.09 -10.01 -20.10
N GLN A 75 20.94 -10.32 -19.48
CA GLN A 75 20.51 -9.74 -18.22
C GLN A 75 21.14 -10.48 -17.02
N ALA A 76 21.17 -11.80 -17.07
CA ALA A 76 21.72 -12.65 -16.02
C ALA A 76 22.40 -13.87 -16.63
N GLY A 77 23.38 -14.46 -15.91
CA GLY A 77 24.06 -15.65 -16.40
C GLY A 77 25.02 -15.38 -17.56
N GLN A 78 25.05 -16.27 -18.55
CA GLN A 78 25.93 -16.24 -19.72
C GLN A 78 25.17 -16.18 -21.04
N HIS A 79 23.89 -16.48 -21.06
CA HIS A 79 23.09 -16.64 -22.28
C HIS A 79 21.77 -15.88 -22.19
N ALA A 80 21.35 -15.34 -23.33
CA ALA A 80 20.01 -14.79 -23.52
C ALA A 80 19.49 -15.19 -24.90
N MET A 81 18.19 -15.04 -25.13
CA MET A 81 17.60 -15.28 -26.45
C MET A 81 17.69 -14.03 -27.30
N LEU A 82 18.11 -14.18 -28.55
CA LEU A 82 18.04 -13.13 -29.58
C LEU A 82 17.09 -13.58 -30.69
N LEU A 83 16.03 -12.82 -30.92
CA LEU A 83 15.18 -12.88 -32.11
C LEU A 83 15.40 -11.62 -32.93
N PHE A 84 15.72 -11.72 -34.22
CA PHE A 84 15.96 -10.53 -35.03
C PHE A 84 15.43 -10.62 -36.45
N THR A 85 15.21 -9.45 -37.05
CA THR A 85 14.98 -9.27 -38.47
C THR A 85 15.90 -8.19 -39.03
N PHE A 86 16.31 -8.37 -40.29
CA PHE A 86 17.19 -7.43 -40.98
C PHE A 86 16.46 -6.80 -42.18
N TYR A 87 16.24 -5.48 -42.15
CA TYR A 87 15.40 -4.73 -43.11
C TYR A 87 13.96 -5.24 -43.25
N ARG A 88 13.42 -5.85 -42.19
CA ARG A 88 12.11 -6.48 -42.22
C ARG A 88 11.41 -6.29 -40.88
N LYS A 89 10.07 -6.25 -40.92
CA LYS A 89 9.26 -6.27 -39.71
C LYS A 89 9.03 -7.70 -39.23
N HIS A 90 8.86 -7.87 -37.93
CA HIS A 90 8.35 -9.10 -37.32
C HIS A 90 7.22 -8.81 -36.34
N ASP A 91 6.37 -9.82 -36.17
CA ASP A 91 5.45 -9.99 -35.05
C ASP A 91 5.59 -11.46 -34.64
N ALA A 92 6.42 -11.69 -33.63
CA ALA A 92 7.02 -12.99 -33.37
C ALA A 92 7.41 -13.14 -31.90
N GLY A 93 7.81 -14.33 -31.53
CA GLY A 93 8.36 -14.58 -30.22
C GLY A 93 8.40 -16.05 -29.89
N PHE A 94 8.09 -16.37 -28.65
CA PHE A 94 8.30 -17.70 -28.09
C PHE A 94 7.11 -18.15 -27.28
N LEU A 95 6.88 -19.46 -27.23
CA LEU A 95 5.86 -20.05 -26.38
C LEU A 95 6.39 -21.29 -25.67
N GLN A 96 5.82 -21.58 -24.51
CA GLN A 96 6.07 -22.81 -23.76
C GLN A 96 4.77 -23.28 -23.11
N PRO A 97 4.27 -24.49 -23.42
CA PRO A 97 3.21 -25.13 -22.65
C PRO A 97 3.75 -25.62 -21.31
N VAL A 98 3.03 -25.35 -20.24
CA VAL A 98 3.49 -25.59 -18.86
C VAL A 98 2.40 -26.28 -18.07
N ARG A 99 2.77 -27.35 -17.36
CA ARG A 99 1.84 -28.05 -16.46
C ARG A 99 1.66 -27.27 -15.18
N VAL A 100 0.41 -27.07 -14.78
CA VAL A 100 -0.01 -26.31 -13.60
C VAL A 100 -1.23 -26.96 -12.96
N THR A 101 -1.68 -26.45 -11.81
CA THR A 101 -2.96 -26.88 -11.23
C THR A 101 -4.09 -26.03 -11.80
N ALA A 102 -5.20 -26.67 -12.20
CA ALA A 102 -6.39 -25.93 -12.60
C ALA A 102 -6.89 -25.02 -11.46
N GLY A 103 -7.30 -23.78 -11.79
CA GLY A 103 -7.70 -22.76 -10.82
C GLY A 103 -6.54 -21.99 -10.17
N GLU A 104 -5.29 -22.34 -10.46
CA GLU A 104 -4.12 -21.64 -9.95
C GLU A 104 -3.97 -20.25 -10.60
N ARG A 105 -3.79 -19.21 -9.79
CA ARG A 105 -3.42 -17.87 -10.30
C ARG A 105 -1.92 -17.84 -10.54
N LEU A 106 -1.54 -17.48 -11.75
CA LEU A 106 -0.17 -17.48 -12.22
C LEU A 106 0.26 -16.07 -12.58
N LYS A 107 1.55 -15.78 -12.41
CA LYS A 107 2.19 -14.53 -12.85
C LYS A 107 3.38 -14.84 -13.72
N LEU A 108 3.39 -14.24 -14.91
CA LEU A 108 4.50 -14.29 -15.84
C LEU A 108 5.27 -12.96 -15.77
N THR A 109 6.58 -13.07 -15.60
CA THR A 109 7.54 -11.97 -15.67
C THR A 109 8.66 -12.33 -16.63
N GLY A 110 9.30 -11.33 -17.22
CA GLY A 110 10.49 -11.53 -18.05
C GLY A 110 11.21 -10.21 -18.29
N TRP A 111 12.49 -10.31 -18.67
CA TRP A 111 13.31 -9.16 -19.01
C TRP A 111 13.52 -9.13 -20.52
N ALA A 112 13.47 -7.95 -21.09
CA ALA A 112 13.74 -7.76 -22.51
C ALA A 112 14.40 -6.42 -22.78
N HIS A 113 15.07 -6.31 -23.93
CA HIS A 113 15.36 -5.02 -24.56
C HIS A 113 15.58 -5.18 -26.05
N ALA A 114 15.50 -4.08 -26.78
CA ALA A 114 15.75 -4.03 -28.21
C ALA A 114 17.04 -3.29 -28.57
N TRP A 115 17.59 -3.63 -29.74
CA TRP A 115 18.38 -2.74 -30.57
C TRP A 115 17.62 -2.47 -31.87
N SER A 116 17.35 -1.19 -32.14
CA SER A 116 16.48 -0.74 -33.23
C SER A 116 17.16 0.40 -33.99
N ASN A 117 17.84 0.09 -35.09
CA ASN A 117 18.76 1.00 -35.78
C ASN A 117 18.51 1.05 -37.29
N VAL A 118 18.51 2.24 -37.88
CA VAL A 118 18.19 2.46 -39.30
C VAL A 118 19.46 2.65 -40.15
N GLN A 119 19.44 2.17 -41.40
CA GLN A 119 20.59 2.24 -42.33
C GLN A 119 20.99 3.65 -42.76
N ASN A 120 20.07 4.60 -42.74
CA ASN A 120 20.31 5.96 -43.24
C ASN A 120 20.30 7.00 -42.11
N GLY A 121 20.49 6.54 -40.88
CA GLY A 121 20.56 7.37 -39.69
C GLY A 121 21.98 7.85 -39.41
N PRO A 122 22.15 8.87 -38.56
CA PRO A 122 23.46 9.43 -38.20
C PRO A 122 24.38 8.42 -37.47
N HIS A 123 23.82 7.34 -36.91
CA HIS A 123 24.53 6.32 -36.13
C HIS A 123 24.26 4.91 -36.67
N THR A 124 24.31 4.78 -37.99
CA THR A 124 24.08 3.50 -38.69
C THR A 124 25.04 2.41 -38.20
N ASP A 125 24.52 1.21 -37.96
CA ASP A 125 25.26 0.03 -37.49
C ASP A 125 25.92 0.20 -36.11
N ASP A 126 25.68 1.30 -35.40
CA ASP A 126 26.16 1.46 -34.03
C ASP A 126 25.32 0.58 -33.08
N PRO A 127 25.92 -0.47 -32.47
CA PRO A 127 25.19 -1.38 -31.60
C PRO A 127 24.73 -0.74 -30.29
N ARG A 128 25.11 0.51 -30.01
CA ARG A 128 24.70 1.27 -28.81
C ARG A 128 23.59 2.27 -29.09
N TRP A 129 23.28 2.54 -30.36
CA TRP A 129 22.28 3.51 -30.77
C TRP A 129 21.00 2.83 -31.22
N SER A 130 19.88 3.24 -30.61
CA SER A 130 18.53 2.94 -31.10
C SER A 130 17.82 4.23 -31.47
N GLU A 131 17.09 4.27 -32.60
CA GLU A 131 16.50 5.51 -33.13
C GLU A 131 15.55 6.23 -32.17
N GLY A 132 14.94 5.53 -31.21
CA GLY A 132 14.17 6.13 -30.13
C GLY A 132 15.07 6.81 -29.09
N PRO A 133 15.58 6.09 -28.08
CA PRO A 133 16.33 6.69 -26.96
C PRO A 133 17.77 7.11 -27.27
N GLY A 134 18.25 6.93 -28.51
CA GLY A 134 19.64 7.17 -28.87
C GLY A 134 20.56 6.21 -28.10
N TYR A 135 21.49 6.76 -27.33
CA TYR A 135 22.42 5.99 -26.47
C TYR A 135 21.86 5.66 -25.08
N ALA A 136 20.72 6.24 -24.68
CA ALA A 136 20.18 6.05 -23.34
C ALA A 136 19.49 4.69 -23.18
N ALA A 137 19.37 4.22 -21.93
CA ALA A 137 18.45 3.15 -21.59
C ALA A 137 17.00 3.65 -21.80
N GLY A 138 16.27 3.02 -22.71
CA GLY A 138 14.91 3.43 -23.05
C GLY A 138 13.87 2.52 -22.40
N TYR A 139 12.91 3.11 -21.71
CA TYR A 139 11.69 2.42 -21.27
C TYR A 139 10.49 3.34 -21.50
N LEU A 140 9.50 2.86 -22.23
CA LEU A 140 8.24 3.57 -22.46
C LEU A 140 7.09 2.55 -22.39
N ALA A 141 6.15 2.76 -21.47
CA ALA A 141 4.94 1.94 -21.45
C ALA A 141 4.14 2.16 -22.75
N GLN A 142 3.54 1.09 -23.30
CA GLN A 142 2.78 1.20 -24.54
C GLN A 142 1.64 2.22 -24.39
N GLY A 143 1.60 3.19 -25.30
CA GLY A 143 0.60 4.27 -25.30
C GLY A 143 0.95 5.46 -24.40
N ALA A 144 2.07 5.41 -23.67
CA ALA A 144 2.60 6.60 -22.99
C ALA A 144 3.27 7.54 -24.01
N PRO A 145 3.24 8.87 -23.78
CA PRO A 145 3.93 9.81 -24.64
C PRO A 145 5.45 9.63 -24.52
N ARG A 146 6.18 9.83 -25.62
CA ARG A 146 7.65 9.79 -25.59
C ARG A 146 8.23 10.74 -24.50
N PRO A 147 9.37 10.41 -23.90
CA PRO A 147 10.00 11.32 -22.94
C PRO A 147 10.33 12.69 -23.57
N PRO A 148 10.11 13.81 -22.86
CA PRO A 148 10.54 15.12 -23.30
C PRO A 148 12.05 15.13 -23.56
N ASP A 149 12.49 15.84 -24.60
CA ASP A 149 13.91 16.00 -24.96
C ASP A 149 14.69 14.70 -25.24
N SER A 150 14.01 13.56 -25.35
CA SER A 150 14.64 12.35 -25.90
C SER A 150 15.00 12.57 -27.37
N PRO A 151 16.08 11.94 -27.88
CA PRO A 151 16.25 11.78 -29.31
C PRO A 151 15.08 10.97 -29.91
N GLY A 152 15.05 10.87 -31.23
CA GLY A 152 14.04 10.12 -31.98
C GLY A 152 12.69 10.83 -32.10
N SER A 153 11.97 10.48 -33.15
CA SER A 153 10.55 10.81 -33.28
C SER A 153 9.69 9.94 -32.36
N ASP A 154 8.42 10.31 -32.22
CA ASP A 154 7.45 9.47 -31.51
C ASP A 154 7.36 8.06 -32.15
N SER A 155 7.39 7.99 -33.49
CA SER A 155 7.34 6.70 -34.19
C SER A 155 8.61 5.85 -34.01
N ASP A 156 9.76 6.48 -33.75
CA ASP A 156 11.01 5.75 -33.47
C ASP A 156 10.94 5.08 -32.10
N TRP A 157 10.39 5.77 -31.10
CA TRP A 157 10.12 5.21 -29.77
C TRP A 157 9.12 4.05 -29.81
N HIS A 158 8.10 4.17 -30.65
CA HIS A 158 7.06 3.14 -30.79
C HIS A 158 7.45 2.00 -31.75
N ASN A 159 8.66 2.03 -32.33
CA ASN A 159 9.04 1.02 -33.31
C ASN A 159 8.98 -0.39 -32.72
N PHE A 160 9.56 -0.61 -31.55
CA PHE A 160 9.74 -1.94 -30.99
C PHE A 160 8.93 -2.11 -29.70
N THR A 161 8.10 -3.14 -29.62
CA THR A 161 7.25 -3.37 -28.44
C THR A 161 7.33 -4.82 -27.98
N PHE A 162 7.33 -5.01 -26.66
CA PHE A 162 7.38 -6.29 -25.99
C PHE A 162 6.10 -6.54 -25.18
N TRP A 163 5.61 -7.78 -25.18
CA TRP A 163 4.50 -8.23 -24.35
C TRP A 163 4.75 -9.62 -23.76
N LEU A 164 4.13 -9.85 -22.62
CA LEU A 164 3.98 -11.16 -21.98
C LEU A 164 2.52 -11.60 -22.06
N GLY A 165 2.28 -12.88 -22.38
CA GLY A 165 0.95 -13.45 -22.51
C GLY A 165 0.81 -14.81 -21.83
N ILE A 166 -0.40 -15.14 -21.37
CA ILE A 166 -0.75 -16.46 -20.85
C ILE A 166 -2.06 -16.89 -21.52
N ASP A 167 -2.08 -18.01 -22.22
CA ASP A 167 -3.33 -18.72 -22.54
C ASP A 167 -3.69 -19.63 -21.35
N PRO A 168 -4.75 -19.30 -20.58
CA PRO A 168 -5.15 -20.07 -19.42
C PRO A 168 -5.72 -21.46 -19.78
N ARG A 169 -6.04 -21.71 -21.05
CA ARG A 169 -6.57 -22.99 -21.56
C ARG A 169 -5.49 -23.87 -22.18
N GLY A 170 -4.24 -23.40 -22.23
CA GLY A 170 -3.13 -24.14 -22.83
C GLY A 170 -3.14 -24.16 -24.36
N GLY A 171 -3.90 -23.25 -25.01
CA GLY A 171 -3.85 -23.06 -26.46
C GLY A 171 -2.46 -22.58 -26.91
N THR A 172 -2.07 -22.90 -28.15
CA THR A 172 -0.75 -22.53 -28.72
C THR A 172 -0.82 -21.43 -29.77
N ASP A 173 -2.02 -20.89 -30.03
CA ASP A 173 -2.22 -19.78 -30.96
C ASP A 173 -2.07 -18.44 -30.20
N PRO A 174 -1.00 -17.66 -30.46
CA PRO A 174 -0.77 -16.37 -29.79
C PRO A 174 -1.82 -15.31 -30.17
N PHE A 175 -2.60 -15.53 -31.23
CA PHE A 175 -3.67 -14.63 -31.68
C PHE A 175 -5.06 -15.05 -31.20
N ALA A 176 -5.17 -16.16 -30.47
CA ALA A 176 -6.44 -16.60 -29.92
C ALA A 176 -6.98 -15.61 -28.89
N ALA A 177 -8.29 -15.40 -28.89
CA ALA A 177 -8.97 -14.55 -27.92
C ALA A 177 -8.86 -15.06 -26.47
N SER A 178 -8.44 -16.32 -26.27
CA SER A 178 -8.15 -16.87 -24.94
C SER A 178 -6.88 -16.32 -24.31
N VAL A 179 -5.93 -15.81 -25.11
CA VAL A 179 -4.65 -15.33 -24.58
C VAL A 179 -4.89 -14.04 -23.78
N VAL A 180 -4.54 -14.09 -22.49
CA VAL A 180 -4.49 -12.91 -21.63
C VAL A 180 -3.13 -12.25 -21.86
N TRP A 181 -3.13 -11.11 -22.55
CA TRP A 181 -1.94 -10.29 -22.76
C TRP A 181 -1.80 -9.23 -21.66
N GLY A 182 -0.59 -9.05 -21.15
CA GLY A 182 -0.24 -7.93 -20.27
C GLY A 182 -0.06 -6.63 -21.05
N PRO A 183 0.12 -5.50 -20.35
CA PRO A 183 0.49 -4.23 -21.00
C PRO A 183 1.81 -4.37 -21.77
N GLY A 184 1.93 -3.68 -22.91
CA GLY A 184 3.17 -3.64 -23.67
C GLY A 184 4.18 -2.62 -23.14
N ALA A 185 5.45 -2.79 -23.50
CA ALA A 185 6.47 -1.77 -23.28
C ALA A 185 7.48 -1.71 -24.45
N HIS A 186 7.97 -0.51 -24.73
CA HIS A 186 9.09 -0.24 -25.62
C HIS A 186 10.35 -0.16 -24.77
N ILE A 187 11.26 -1.12 -24.94
CA ILE A 187 12.46 -1.27 -24.10
C ILE A 187 13.68 -1.33 -24.99
N TYR A 188 14.70 -0.53 -24.70
CA TYR A 188 15.84 -0.33 -25.60
C TYR A 188 17.15 -0.22 -24.84
N ASN A 189 18.23 -0.71 -25.46
CA ASN A 189 19.64 -0.55 -25.06
C ASN A 189 20.04 -1.15 -23.69
N GLN A 190 19.10 -1.35 -22.77
CA GLN A 190 19.29 -2.02 -21.49
C GLN A 190 18.04 -2.83 -21.15
N HIS A 191 18.25 -4.02 -20.61
CA HIS A 191 17.17 -4.87 -20.11
C HIS A 191 16.33 -4.15 -19.05
N ALA A 192 15.02 -4.21 -19.23
CA ALA A 192 14.04 -3.86 -18.22
C ALA A 192 12.98 -4.95 -18.14
N GLN A 193 12.27 -4.99 -17.01
CA GLN A 193 11.18 -5.93 -16.84
C GLN A 193 10.01 -5.53 -17.75
N VAL A 194 9.57 -6.46 -18.59
CA VAL A 194 8.33 -6.29 -19.36
C VAL A 194 7.15 -6.29 -18.37
N PRO A 195 6.13 -5.42 -18.53
CA PRO A 195 4.98 -5.43 -17.64
C PRO A 195 4.41 -6.85 -17.47
N SER A 196 4.33 -7.30 -16.22
CA SER A 196 3.91 -8.66 -15.91
C SER A 196 2.44 -8.88 -16.28
N VAL A 197 2.09 -10.13 -16.57
CA VAL A 197 0.71 -10.55 -16.78
C VAL A 197 0.32 -11.63 -15.77
N GLU A 198 -0.94 -11.64 -15.39
CA GLU A 198 -1.50 -12.67 -14.52
C GLU A 198 -2.74 -13.30 -15.15
N ALA A 199 -2.89 -14.60 -14.96
CA ALA A 199 -4.05 -15.35 -15.42
C ALA A 199 -4.37 -16.50 -14.45
N VAL A 200 -5.64 -16.92 -14.42
CA VAL A 200 -6.07 -18.11 -13.68
C VAL A 200 -6.14 -19.28 -14.64
N ALA A 201 -5.42 -20.36 -14.33
CA ALA A 201 -5.42 -21.57 -15.15
C ALA A 201 -6.84 -22.17 -15.24
N GLN A 202 -7.31 -22.45 -16.45
CA GLN A 202 -8.61 -23.08 -16.73
C GLN A 202 -8.49 -24.60 -16.96
N GLY A 203 -7.27 -25.14 -16.89
CA GLY A 203 -6.97 -26.56 -16.99
C GLY A 203 -5.61 -26.88 -16.36
N GLU A 204 -5.12 -28.08 -16.61
CA GLU A 204 -3.83 -28.56 -16.07
C GLU A 204 -2.61 -28.11 -16.89
N VAL A 205 -2.86 -27.39 -17.99
CA VAL A 205 -1.83 -26.82 -18.86
C VAL A 205 -2.21 -25.38 -19.19
N VAL A 206 -1.23 -24.49 -19.06
CA VAL A 206 -1.28 -23.13 -19.62
C VAL A 206 -0.17 -22.99 -20.66
N THR A 207 -0.31 -22.03 -21.56
CA THR A 207 0.79 -21.68 -22.48
C THR A 207 1.22 -20.26 -22.20
N VAL A 208 2.50 -20.06 -21.93
CA VAL A 208 3.08 -18.71 -21.84
C VAL A 208 3.54 -18.25 -23.22
N PHE A 209 3.47 -16.94 -23.46
CA PHE A 209 3.94 -16.32 -24.69
C PHE A 209 4.84 -15.12 -24.37
N LEU A 210 5.97 -15.07 -25.07
CA LEU A 210 6.80 -13.89 -25.24
C LEU A 210 6.50 -13.34 -26.63
N ARG A 211 6.33 -12.03 -26.77
CA ARG A 211 6.03 -11.40 -28.06
C ARG A 211 6.83 -10.12 -28.23
N SER A 212 7.52 -10.00 -29.35
CA SER A 212 8.03 -8.74 -29.87
C SER A 212 7.38 -8.40 -31.20
N ALA A 213 7.13 -7.12 -31.43
CA ALA A 213 6.69 -6.63 -32.73
C ALA A 213 7.35 -5.31 -33.11
N THR A 214 7.57 -5.13 -34.41
CA THR A 214 8.17 -3.93 -34.98
C THR A 214 7.18 -3.15 -35.86
N MET A 215 7.18 -1.83 -35.77
CA MET A 215 6.40 -0.94 -36.64
C MET A 215 7.05 -0.75 -38.00
N TRP A 216 8.37 -0.59 -38.03
CA TRP A 216 9.18 -0.24 -39.19
C TRP A 216 10.20 -1.32 -39.54
N PRO A 217 10.52 -1.52 -40.84
CA PRO A 217 11.53 -2.45 -41.30
C PRO A 217 12.93 -1.86 -41.17
N PHE A 218 13.34 -1.52 -39.95
CA PHE A 218 14.68 -0.99 -39.69
C PHE A 218 15.76 -2.01 -40.05
N LYS A 219 16.99 -1.52 -40.26
CA LYS A 219 18.11 -2.39 -40.63
C LYS A 219 18.33 -3.43 -39.55
N HIS A 220 18.44 -3.00 -38.29
CA HIS A 220 18.54 -3.87 -37.14
C HIS A 220 17.25 -3.80 -36.33
N SER A 221 16.74 -4.96 -35.97
CA SER A 221 15.51 -5.14 -35.22
C SER A 221 15.69 -6.37 -34.35
N ASP A 222 16.46 -6.19 -33.29
CA ASP A 222 16.96 -7.25 -32.43
C ASP A 222 16.19 -7.23 -31.11
N ALA A 223 15.47 -8.29 -30.82
CA ALA A 223 14.75 -8.53 -29.58
C ALA A 223 15.57 -9.47 -28.70
N TYR A 224 16.04 -8.98 -27.55
CA TYR A 224 16.71 -9.79 -26.55
C TYR A 224 15.74 -10.13 -25.42
N TRP A 225 15.72 -11.40 -24.99
CA TRP A 225 14.90 -11.89 -23.87
C TRP A 225 15.77 -12.66 -22.88
N ASP A 226 15.50 -12.47 -21.58
CA ASP A 226 16.20 -13.13 -20.50
C ASP A 226 15.31 -13.25 -19.25
N SER A 227 15.65 -14.17 -18.35
CA SER A 227 15.16 -14.23 -16.98
C SER A 227 13.64 -14.25 -16.88
N VAL A 228 13.04 -15.13 -17.67
CA VAL A 228 11.60 -15.35 -17.74
C VAL A 228 11.18 -16.32 -16.64
N CYS A 229 10.15 -15.93 -15.90
CA CYS A 229 9.66 -16.66 -14.76
C CYS A 229 8.14 -16.73 -14.77
N LEU A 230 7.61 -17.94 -14.72
CA LEU A 230 6.20 -18.20 -14.43
C LEU A 230 6.15 -18.72 -12.99
N THR A 231 5.46 -17.99 -12.12
CA THR A 231 5.27 -18.42 -10.73
C THR A 231 3.81 -18.49 -10.40
N ARG A 232 3.51 -19.33 -9.41
CA ARG A 232 2.25 -19.25 -8.70
C ARG A 232 2.20 -17.89 -8.00
N VAL A 233 1.17 -17.10 -8.29
CA VAL A 233 0.76 -16.05 -7.38
C VAL A 233 0.21 -16.78 -6.19
N ALA A 234 0.96 -16.79 -5.08
CA ALA A 234 0.37 -17.16 -3.81
C ALA A 234 -0.93 -16.37 -3.73
N VAL A 235 -2.06 -17.07 -3.60
CA VAL A 235 -3.23 -16.42 -3.05
C VAL A 235 -2.69 -15.90 -1.73
N VAL A 236 -2.45 -14.60 -1.66
CA VAL A 236 -2.48 -13.93 -0.38
C VAL A 236 -3.92 -14.22 0.01
N GLU A 237 -4.13 -15.32 0.73
CA GLU A 237 -5.23 -15.36 1.66
C GLU A 237 -5.12 -13.99 2.34
N PRO A 238 -6.16 -13.13 2.25
CA PRO A 238 -6.13 -11.91 3.03
C PRO A 238 -5.63 -12.34 4.40
N PRO A 239 -4.57 -11.69 4.94
CA PRO A 239 -3.93 -12.12 6.19
C PRO A 239 -5.07 -12.50 7.12
N PRO A 240 -5.13 -13.77 7.59
CA PRO A 240 -6.37 -14.43 8.02
C PRO A 240 -7.25 -13.39 8.64
N THR A 241 -8.29 -12.94 7.89
CA THR A 241 -8.93 -11.61 8.06
C THR A 241 -8.74 -11.21 9.50
N ALA A 242 -7.79 -10.31 9.80
CA ALA A 242 -7.50 -9.96 11.20
C ALA A 242 -8.87 -9.76 11.82
N GLU A 243 -9.26 -10.65 12.75
CA GLU A 243 -10.65 -10.74 13.21
C GLU A 243 -11.10 -9.31 13.40
N PRO A 244 -12.15 -8.81 12.71
CA PRO A 244 -12.36 -7.39 12.56
C PRO A 244 -12.15 -6.71 13.90
N GLU A 245 -11.01 -6.02 14.07
CA GLU A 245 -10.68 -5.48 15.38
C GLU A 245 -11.55 -4.24 15.53
N GLY A 246 -12.61 -4.40 16.30
CA GLY A 246 -13.44 -3.29 16.72
C GLY A 246 -12.97 -2.77 18.06
N VAL A 247 -12.98 -1.45 18.23
CA VAL A 247 -12.86 -0.85 19.56
C VAL A 247 -14.27 -0.67 20.10
N LEU A 248 -14.54 -1.12 21.34
CA LEU A 248 -15.82 -0.93 22.02
C LEU A 248 -15.59 -0.19 23.34
N VAL A 249 -16.12 1.02 23.44
CA VAL A 249 -15.88 1.91 24.58
C VAL A 249 -17.20 2.42 25.14
N PHE A 250 -17.28 2.50 26.47
CA PHE A 250 -18.32 3.25 27.16
C PHE A 250 -17.84 4.70 27.30
N GLU A 251 -18.67 5.66 26.91
CA GLU A 251 -18.30 7.08 26.98
C GLU A 251 -18.11 7.56 28.42
N ALA A 252 -18.80 6.92 29.38
CA ALA A 252 -18.63 7.14 30.80
C ALA A 252 -17.72 6.07 31.42
N LEU A 253 -16.64 6.50 32.10
CA LEU A 253 -15.72 5.60 32.80
C LEU A 253 -16.32 5.02 34.10
N THR A 254 -17.22 5.77 34.75
CA THR A 254 -17.92 5.38 36.00
C THR A 254 -19.39 5.83 35.96
N PRO A 255 -20.23 5.24 35.10
CA PRO A 255 -21.66 5.55 35.02
C PRO A 255 -22.38 5.21 36.32
N GLN A 256 -23.50 5.88 36.58
CA GLN A 256 -24.34 5.65 37.76
C GLN A 256 -25.63 4.94 37.38
N ALA A 257 -26.18 4.13 38.28
CA ALA A 257 -27.50 3.55 38.06
C ALA A 257 -28.56 4.65 37.85
N GLY A 258 -29.38 4.53 36.81
CA GLY A 258 -30.37 5.51 36.37
C GLY A 258 -29.85 6.56 35.38
N SER A 259 -28.55 6.60 35.08
CA SER A 259 -27.97 7.54 34.10
C SER A 259 -27.98 6.98 32.67
N SER A 260 -28.04 7.83 31.65
CA SER A 260 -27.88 7.39 30.26
C SER A 260 -26.40 7.14 29.96
N VAL A 261 -26.07 5.96 29.44
CA VAL A 261 -24.70 5.55 29.11
C VAL A 261 -24.57 5.37 27.61
N GLY A 262 -23.68 6.14 26.99
CA GLY A 262 -23.30 5.97 25.59
C GLY A 262 -22.27 4.86 25.39
N VAL A 263 -22.42 4.11 24.31
CA VAL A 263 -21.51 3.04 23.88
C VAL A 263 -21.14 3.29 22.43
N VAL A 264 -19.84 3.36 22.16
CA VAL A 264 -19.30 3.60 20.82
C VAL A 264 -18.49 2.39 20.40
N ALA A 265 -18.82 1.87 19.21
CA ALA A 265 -18.01 0.88 18.52
C ALA A 265 -17.36 1.52 17.28
N THR A 266 -16.08 1.24 17.03
CA THR A 266 -15.40 1.68 15.81
C THR A 266 -14.72 0.52 15.10
N SER A 267 -14.64 0.56 13.77
CA SER A 267 -13.85 -0.37 12.98
C SER A 267 -13.21 0.32 11.78
N ALA A 268 -12.05 -0.18 11.36
CA ALA A 268 -11.37 0.25 10.14
C ALA A 268 -12.05 -0.26 8.86
N VAL A 269 -12.94 -1.26 9.00
CA VAL A 269 -13.71 -1.83 7.89
C VAL A 269 -15.21 -1.64 8.14
N GLU A 270 -15.97 -1.56 7.05
CA GLU A 270 -17.43 -1.50 7.15
C GLU A 270 -17.97 -2.86 7.60
N LEU A 271 -18.78 -2.88 8.66
CA LEU A 271 -19.43 -4.09 9.17
C LEU A 271 -20.94 -4.01 8.89
N SER A 272 -21.50 -5.12 8.39
CA SER A 272 -22.93 -5.23 8.09
C SER A 272 -23.70 -5.94 9.20
N ASP A 273 -24.98 -5.60 9.34
CA ASP A 273 -25.91 -6.18 10.34
C ASP A 273 -25.34 -6.20 11.77
N VAL A 274 -24.86 -5.03 12.20
CA VAL A 274 -24.19 -4.89 13.50
C VAL A 274 -25.17 -4.89 14.67
N VAL A 275 -24.77 -5.56 15.76
CA VAL A 275 -25.58 -5.73 16.97
C VAL A 275 -24.73 -5.44 18.21
N LEU A 276 -25.27 -4.62 19.12
CA LEU A 276 -24.75 -4.46 20.46
C LEU A 276 -25.63 -5.22 21.46
N ARG A 277 -25.03 -6.14 22.24
CA ARG A 277 -25.72 -6.80 23.35
C ARG A 277 -25.08 -6.38 24.67
N VAL A 278 -25.87 -5.74 25.52
CA VAL A 278 -25.47 -5.36 26.89
C VAL A 278 -26.14 -6.28 27.89
N ARG A 279 -25.37 -6.82 28.85
CA ARG A 279 -25.88 -7.61 29.97
C ARG A 279 -25.50 -6.99 31.30
N GLY A 280 -26.46 -6.95 32.21
CA GLY A 280 -26.26 -6.49 33.58
C GLY A 280 -25.61 -7.53 34.50
N PRO A 281 -25.41 -7.18 35.78
CA PRO A 281 -24.73 -8.02 36.77
C PRO A 281 -25.41 -9.36 37.05
N ASP A 282 -26.74 -9.41 36.87
CA ASP A 282 -27.59 -10.60 36.99
C ASP A 282 -27.59 -11.46 35.70
N GLY A 283 -26.87 -11.04 34.67
CA GLY A 283 -26.84 -11.67 33.35
C GLY A 283 -28.03 -11.33 32.46
N ALA A 284 -28.99 -10.52 32.94
CA ALA A 284 -30.14 -10.08 32.15
C ALA A 284 -29.70 -9.14 31.02
N GLN A 285 -30.32 -9.27 29.86
CA GLN A 285 -30.04 -8.40 28.72
C GLN A 285 -30.73 -7.05 28.94
N VAL A 286 -30.00 -5.96 28.69
CA VAL A 286 -30.49 -4.58 28.78
C VAL A 286 -30.86 -4.09 27.39
N THR A 287 -31.98 -3.38 27.28
CA THR A 287 -32.41 -2.75 26.03
C THR A 287 -31.48 -1.59 25.68
N THR A 288 -30.94 -1.62 24.47
CA THR A 288 -30.19 -0.52 23.87
C THR A 288 -31.10 0.30 22.95
N THR A 289 -30.90 1.60 22.91
CA THR A 289 -31.66 2.56 22.07
C THR A 289 -30.71 3.51 21.35
N GLY A 290 -31.24 4.43 20.54
CA GLY A 290 -30.46 5.53 19.96
C GLY A 290 -29.40 5.11 18.95
N PHE A 291 -29.64 4.03 18.20
CA PHE A 291 -28.69 3.54 17.19
C PHE A 291 -28.42 4.61 16.13
N SER A 292 -27.14 4.89 15.89
CA SER A 292 -26.67 5.67 14.74
C SER A 292 -25.35 5.14 14.21
N SER A 293 -25.08 5.41 12.93
CA SER A 293 -23.85 5.05 12.23
C SER A 293 -23.28 6.25 11.47
N ASP A 294 -21.96 6.40 11.45
CA ASP A 294 -21.25 7.49 10.78
C ASP A 294 -19.84 7.06 10.34
N VAL A 295 -19.17 7.86 9.51
CA VAL A 295 -17.77 7.68 9.11
C VAL A 295 -16.96 8.90 9.53
N VAL A 296 -16.04 8.71 10.49
CA VAL A 296 -15.23 9.81 11.07
C VAL A 296 -13.76 9.49 10.88
N GLY A 297 -13.03 10.34 10.14
CA GLY A 297 -11.59 10.18 9.95
C GLY A 297 -11.18 8.85 9.30
N GLY A 298 -12.04 8.26 8.46
CA GLY A 298 -11.81 6.97 7.82
C GLY A 298 -12.12 5.74 8.69
N GLN A 299 -12.73 5.92 9.87
CA GLN A 299 -13.26 4.84 10.71
C GLN A 299 -14.78 4.80 10.62
N TYR A 300 -15.34 3.59 10.54
CA TYR A 300 -16.78 3.37 10.68
C TYR A 300 -17.13 3.38 12.17
N VAL A 301 -18.14 4.15 12.54
CA VAL A 301 -18.51 4.38 13.93
C VAL A 301 -19.98 4.06 14.13
N TRP A 302 -20.29 3.24 15.12
CA TRP A 302 -21.66 2.93 15.54
C TRP A 302 -21.86 3.34 17.00
N ARG A 303 -23.04 3.89 17.31
CA ARG A 303 -23.36 4.40 18.64
C ARG A 303 -24.68 3.82 19.13
N TRP A 304 -24.73 3.51 20.42
CA TRP A 304 -25.93 3.13 21.15
C TRP A 304 -25.97 3.81 22.50
N THR A 305 -27.16 3.85 23.10
CA THR A 305 -27.34 4.23 24.50
C THR A 305 -28.08 3.14 25.27
N PHE A 306 -27.82 3.01 26.57
CA PHE A 306 -28.64 2.22 27.48
C PHE A 306 -28.69 2.87 28.87
N VAL A 307 -29.65 2.46 29.69
CA VAL A 307 -29.82 2.95 31.07
C VAL A 307 -29.67 1.77 32.05
N PRO A 308 -28.57 1.69 32.84
CA PRO A 308 -28.42 0.65 33.86
C PRO A 308 -29.29 0.98 35.07
N ASN A 309 -30.17 0.06 35.48
CA ASN A 309 -31.07 0.30 36.63
C ASN A 309 -30.51 -0.20 37.96
N VAL A 310 -29.51 -1.09 37.92
CA VAL A 310 -28.86 -1.65 39.11
C VAL A 310 -27.36 -1.37 39.09
N PRO A 311 -26.72 -1.13 40.24
CA PRO A 311 -25.27 -1.02 40.34
C PRO A 311 -24.58 -2.37 40.06
N GLY A 312 -23.35 -2.34 39.56
CA GLY A 312 -22.53 -3.53 39.28
C GLY A 312 -21.88 -3.52 37.90
N GLU A 313 -21.25 -4.64 37.53
CA GLU A 313 -20.56 -4.78 36.24
C GLU A 313 -21.54 -5.05 35.11
N TYR A 314 -21.46 -4.26 34.03
CA TYR A 314 -22.15 -4.51 32.77
C TYR A 314 -21.14 -4.94 31.72
N THR A 315 -21.49 -5.98 30.95
CA THR A 315 -20.72 -6.44 29.80
C THR A 315 -21.44 -6.04 28.52
N ALA A 316 -20.72 -5.37 27.60
CA ALA A 316 -21.18 -5.13 26.24
C ALA A 316 -20.40 -6.01 25.26
N VAL A 317 -21.10 -6.62 24.31
CA VAL A 317 -20.52 -7.37 23.19
C VAL A 317 -21.02 -6.74 21.89
N PHE A 318 -20.07 -6.28 21.08
CA PHE A 318 -20.29 -5.79 19.73
C PHE A 318 -20.10 -6.94 18.75
N SER A 319 -21.04 -7.11 17.83
CA SER A 319 -21.07 -8.22 16.87
C SER A 319 -21.53 -7.72 15.50
N ALA A 320 -21.14 -8.42 14.44
CA ALA A 320 -21.61 -8.22 13.07
C ALA A 320 -22.40 -9.45 12.58
N GLU A 321 -22.92 -9.39 11.35
CA GLU A 321 -23.63 -10.50 10.68
C GLU A 321 -24.82 -11.03 11.52
N GLY A 322 -25.60 -10.12 12.11
CA GLY A 322 -26.76 -10.48 12.91
C GLY A 322 -26.40 -11.09 14.27
N GLY A 323 -25.14 -10.98 14.68
CA GLY A 323 -24.64 -11.43 15.98
C GLY A 323 -23.85 -12.74 15.96
N THR A 324 -23.60 -13.33 14.79
CA THR A 324 -22.78 -14.55 14.64
C THR A 324 -21.29 -14.26 14.82
N GLN A 325 -20.83 -13.11 14.32
CA GLN A 325 -19.44 -12.70 14.39
C GLN A 325 -19.22 -11.74 15.56
N LYS A 326 -18.50 -12.18 16.60
CA LYS A 326 -18.15 -11.32 17.75
C LYS A 326 -16.93 -10.47 17.40
N ILE A 327 -17.06 -9.16 17.54
CA ILE A 327 -16.07 -8.17 17.11
C ILE A 327 -15.26 -7.65 18.31
N ALA A 328 -15.97 -7.25 19.37
CA ALA A 328 -15.33 -6.66 20.54
C ALA A 328 -16.16 -6.88 21.81
N ARG A 329 -15.49 -6.95 22.96
CA ARG A 329 -16.12 -7.02 24.28
C ARG A 329 -15.54 -5.94 25.19
N SER A 330 -16.41 -5.24 25.89
CA SER A 330 -16.02 -4.23 26.88
C SER A 330 -16.84 -4.39 28.15
N ARG A 331 -16.33 -3.86 29.25
CA ARG A 331 -17.00 -3.88 30.56
C ARG A 331 -16.99 -2.50 31.17
N VAL A 332 -18.03 -2.18 31.92
CA VAL A 332 -18.10 -0.97 32.73
C VAL A 332 -18.70 -1.27 34.08
N SER A 333 -18.09 -0.73 35.14
CA SER A 333 -18.62 -0.80 36.49
C SER A 333 -19.57 0.37 36.72
N VAL A 334 -20.84 0.07 36.90
CA VAL A 334 -21.88 1.06 37.25
C VAL A 334 -21.89 1.25 38.76
N ALA A 335 -21.66 2.48 39.19
CA ALA A 335 -21.72 2.86 40.60
C ALA A 335 -23.17 2.98 41.08
N PRO A 336 -23.42 2.82 42.40
CA PRO A 336 -24.69 3.24 43.00
C PRO A 336 -25.01 4.69 42.63
N PRO A 337 -26.30 5.06 42.57
CA PRO A 337 -26.68 6.46 42.53
C PRO A 337 -25.95 7.18 43.67
N PRO A 338 -25.40 8.37 43.43
CA PRO A 338 -24.60 9.04 44.43
C PRO A 338 -25.49 9.28 45.65
N ALA A 339 -25.03 8.84 46.82
CA ALA A 339 -25.54 9.37 48.05
C ALA A 339 -25.27 10.88 47.99
N THR A 340 -26.31 11.70 48.07
CA THR A 340 -26.18 13.16 48.09
C THR A 340 -25.21 13.58 49.21
N GLY A 341 -23.97 13.92 48.83
CA GLY A 341 -22.90 14.39 49.72
C GLY A 341 -21.57 14.52 48.98
N GLY A 342 -21.04 15.75 48.83
CA GLY A 342 -19.97 16.11 47.89
C GLY A 342 -18.54 15.71 48.28
N GLY A 343 -17.64 15.78 47.28
CA GLY A 343 -16.21 16.04 47.51
C GLY A 343 -15.17 15.14 46.82
N GLY A 344 -15.23 14.98 45.48
CA GLY A 344 -14.09 14.61 44.62
C GLY A 344 -13.46 13.21 44.76
N VAL A 345 -13.07 12.59 43.64
CA VAL A 345 -12.28 11.34 43.67
C VAL A 345 -10.81 11.68 43.98
N PRO A 346 -10.22 11.19 45.08
CA PRO A 346 -8.82 11.47 45.40
C PRO A 346 -7.89 10.80 44.37
N PRO A 347 -6.69 11.38 44.10
CA PRO A 347 -5.73 10.76 43.20
C PRO A 347 -5.22 9.43 43.76
N ARG A 348 -4.86 8.49 42.87
CA ARG A 348 -4.34 7.15 43.22
C ARG A 348 -3.16 7.19 44.20
N VAL A 349 -2.32 8.21 44.10
CA VAL A 349 -1.18 8.47 44.99
C VAL A 349 -1.29 9.91 45.44
N ALA A 350 -1.04 10.19 46.72
CA ALA A 350 -0.97 11.56 47.21
C ALA A 350 0.30 12.22 46.65
N TYR A 351 0.15 13.38 46.00
CA TYR A 351 1.26 14.19 45.50
C TYR A 351 0.94 15.67 45.66
N ALA A 352 1.99 16.48 45.79
CA ALA A 352 1.87 17.93 45.74
C ALA A 352 1.69 18.38 44.29
N ARG A 353 0.65 19.18 44.00
CA ARG A 353 0.42 19.72 42.66
C ARG A 353 0.60 21.23 42.64
N THR A 354 1.29 21.73 41.62
CA THR A 354 1.29 23.17 41.28
C THR A 354 0.60 23.38 39.93
N TYR A 355 -0.38 24.28 39.90
CA TYR A 355 -1.11 24.69 38.71
C TYR A 355 -0.77 26.16 38.39
N VAL A 356 -0.20 26.41 37.21
CA VAL A 356 0.03 27.76 36.69
C VAL A 356 -1.22 28.19 35.93
N LEU A 357 -1.97 29.11 36.55
CA LEU A 357 -3.23 29.62 36.06
C LEU A 357 -2.98 30.86 35.20
N LEU A 358 -3.24 30.74 33.90
CA LEU A 358 -3.12 31.82 32.93
C LEU A 358 -4.45 32.58 32.79
N PRO A 359 -4.44 33.92 32.59
CA PRO A 359 -5.61 34.69 32.18
C PRO A 359 -6.28 34.14 30.91
N GLN A 360 -7.59 34.34 30.77
CA GLN A 360 -8.38 33.85 29.63
C GLN A 360 -7.90 34.40 28.29
N ASP A 361 -7.27 35.58 28.31
CA ASP A 361 -6.73 36.29 27.16
C ASP A 361 -5.21 36.08 26.97
N ALA A 362 -4.62 35.11 27.66
CA ALA A 362 -3.20 34.76 27.48
C ALA A 362 -2.97 33.98 26.18
N GLY A 363 -2.08 34.50 25.32
CA GLY A 363 -1.65 33.82 24.10
C GLY A 363 -0.60 32.72 24.34
N PRO A 364 -0.25 31.95 23.29
CA PRO A 364 0.70 30.84 23.35
C PRO A 364 2.10 31.26 23.86
N GLU A 365 2.48 32.52 23.70
CA GLU A 365 3.74 33.08 24.20
C GLU A 365 3.87 32.98 25.73
N TRP A 366 2.76 33.05 26.47
CA TRP A 366 2.77 32.88 27.93
C TRP A 366 2.98 31.42 28.35
N VAL A 367 2.46 30.48 27.57
CA VAL A 367 2.75 29.05 27.76
C VAL A 367 4.21 28.76 27.47
N GLN A 368 4.75 29.32 26.38
CA GLN A 368 6.17 29.19 26.05
C GLN A 368 7.08 29.75 27.15
N ALA A 369 6.73 30.88 27.76
CA ALA A 369 7.46 31.42 28.90
C ALA A 369 7.46 30.48 30.12
N ILE A 370 6.35 29.81 30.41
CA ILE A 370 6.30 28.80 31.48
C ILE A 370 7.23 27.63 31.16
N LEU A 371 7.27 27.17 29.91
CA LEU A 371 8.20 26.10 29.49
C LEU A 371 9.67 26.55 29.58
N GLN A 372 9.98 27.76 29.12
CA GLN A 372 11.31 28.35 29.15
C GLN A 372 11.83 28.60 30.58
N SER A 373 10.95 28.78 31.56
CA SER A 373 11.34 28.87 32.97
C SER A 373 12.02 27.60 33.50
N GLY A 374 11.87 26.46 32.81
CA GLY A 374 12.36 25.15 33.22
C GLY A 374 11.50 24.46 34.28
N LYS A 375 10.50 25.14 34.85
CA LYS A 375 9.68 24.63 35.96
C LYS A 375 8.77 23.48 35.56
N TRP A 376 8.27 23.48 34.32
CA TRP A 376 7.51 22.34 33.82
C TRP A 376 8.35 21.07 33.76
N THR A 377 9.61 21.18 33.31
CA THR A 377 10.54 20.06 33.26
C THR A 377 10.94 19.59 34.66
N GLN A 378 11.22 20.52 35.57
CA GLN A 378 11.70 20.21 36.92
C GLN A 378 10.60 19.67 37.85
N HIS A 379 9.38 20.20 37.75
CA HIS A 379 8.33 19.99 38.74
C HIS A 379 6.99 19.50 38.16
N ARG A 380 6.90 19.31 36.84
CA ARG A 380 5.70 18.83 36.16
C ARG A 380 4.45 19.68 36.46
N TRP A 381 4.64 21.00 36.57
CA TRP A 381 3.54 21.93 36.83
C TRP A 381 2.44 21.81 35.77
N THR A 382 1.19 21.85 36.19
CA THR A 382 0.04 21.88 35.28
C THR A 382 -0.15 23.32 34.77
N ILE A 383 -0.49 23.49 33.50
CA ILE A 383 -0.70 24.81 32.89
C ILE A 383 -2.11 24.84 32.33
N GLY A 384 -2.88 25.89 32.61
CA GLY A 384 -4.17 26.07 31.97
C GLY A 384 -4.90 27.34 32.38
N GLY A 385 -6.09 27.53 31.81
CA GLY A 385 -6.90 28.73 31.96
C GLY A 385 -8.19 28.53 32.77
N SER A 386 -8.41 27.39 33.42
CA SER A 386 -9.62 27.17 34.23
C SER A 386 -9.32 27.35 35.72
N ALA A 387 -10.04 28.26 36.38
CA ALA A 387 -9.90 28.49 37.82
C ALA A 387 -10.44 27.29 38.62
N ASP A 388 -11.51 26.65 38.14
CA ASP A 388 -12.04 25.43 38.74
C ASP A 388 -11.03 24.27 38.67
N ASP A 389 -10.38 24.08 37.51
CA ASP A 389 -9.35 23.03 37.35
C ASP A 389 -8.12 23.28 38.25
N ALA A 390 -7.75 24.55 38.41
CA ALA A 390 -6.68 24.95 39.31
C ALA A 390 -7.02 24.62 40.78
N GLY A 391 -8.30 24.74 41.14
CA GLY A 391 -8.83 24.58 42.49
C GLY A 391 -9.11 23.13 42.91
N VAL A 392 -9.53 22.25 42.00
CA VAL A 392 -9.82 20.82 42.28
C VAL A 392 -8.55 19.99 42.26
N GLY A 393 -8.34 19.03 43.17
CA GLY A 393 -7.15 18.18 43.10
C GLY A 393 -6.72 17.55 44.42
N PRO A 394 -5.46 17.08 44.52
CA PRO A 394 -4.90 16.57 45.77
C PRO A 394 -5.00 17.59 46.92
N GLN A 395 -4.96 17.09 48.14
CA GLN A 395 -5.02 17.93 49.34
C GLN A 395 -3.90 18.98 49.36
N ASP A 396 -2.67 18.59 48.99
CA ASP A 396 -1.54 19.50 48.80
C ASP A 396 -1.52 20.06 47.37
N ARG A 397 -2.08 21.26 47.21
CA ARG A 397 -2.19 21.92 45.91
C ARG A 397 -1.89 23.41 46.00
N THR A 398 -1.17 23.89 44.99
CA THR A 398 -0.71 25.25 44.84
C THR A 398 -1.21 25.80 43.52
N VAL A 399 -1.74 27.02 43.53
CA VAL A 399 -2.09 27.77 42.31
C VAL A 399 -1.16 28.96 42.20
N ILE A 400 -0.46 29.07 41.07
CA ILE A 400 0.31 30.24 40.67
C ILE A 400 -0.53 31.00 39.64
N ALA A 401 -1.24 32.03 40.06
CA ALA A 401 -2.03 32.89 39.18
C ALA A 401 -1.12 33.93 38.51
N VAL A 402 -0.95 33.78 37.20
CA VAL A 402 -0.22 34.73 36.36
C VAL A 402 -1.13 35.91 36.07
N ASN A 403 -0.65 37.14 36.30
CA ASN A 403 -1.39 38.37 36.03
C ASN A 403 -2.83 38.32 36.56
N ALA A 404 -3.00 38.03 37.85
CA ALA A 404 -4.32 37.77 38.45
C ALA A 404 -5.32 38.92 38.23
N ALA A 405 -4.83 40.16 38.10
CA ALA A 405 -5.65 41.33 37.79
C ALA A 405 -6.35 41.29 36.40
N ARG A 406 -5.91 40.41 35.49
CA ARG A 406 -6.55 40.21 34.17
C ARG A 406 -7.77 39.28 34.23
N TRP A 407 -8.04 38.65 35.39
CA TRP A 407 -9.22 37.82 35.55
C TRP A 407 -10.47 38.64 35.89
N PRO A 408 -11.65 38.27 35.36
CA PRO A 408 -12.90 38.91 35.72
C PRO A 408 -13.35 38.45 37.12
N GLY A 409 -12.73 38.99 38.18
CA GLY A 409 -13.12 38.74 39.57
C GLY A 409 -11.95 38.54 40.53
N ASP A 410 -12.27 38.49 41.83
CA ASP A 410 -11.29 38.21 42.87
C ASP A 410 -10.97 36.71 42.93
N LEU A 411 -9.91 36.30 42.24
CA LEU A 411 -9.42 34.92 42.27
C LEU A 411 -9.08 34.45 43.69
N ARG A 412 -8.57 35.32 44.56
CA ARG A 412 -8.22 34.94 45.94
C ARG A 412 -9.49 34.64 46.73
N GLY A 413 -10.52 35.48 46.62
CA GLY A 413 -11.84 35.26 47.17
C GLY A 413 -12.49 33.99 46.62
N PHE A 414 -12.41 33.77 45.31
CA PHE A 414 -12.91 32.57 44.63
C PHE A 414 -12.28 31.28 45.20
N PHE A 415 -10.95 31.18 45.26
CA PHE A 415 -10.30 29.99 45.81
C PHE A 415 -10.58 29.81 47.30
N SER A 416 -10.69 30.91 48.06
CA SER A 416 -11.00 30.83 49.49
C SER A 416 -12.42 30.32 49.75
N GLN A 417 -13.38 30.70 48.90
CA GLN A 417 -14.78 30.29 49.03
C GLN A 417 -15.04 28.88 48.51
N TYR A 418 -14.54 28.55 47.31
CA TYR A 418 -14.92 27.33 46.60
C TYR A 418 -13.90 26.20 46.73
N TYR A 419 -12.64 26.52 47.02
CA TYR A 419 -11.54 25.56 47.02
C TYR A 419 -10.63 25.70 48.25
N PRO A 420 -11.19 25.57 49.48
CA PRO A 420 -10.42 25.75 50.71
C PRO A 420 -9.21 24.81 50.76
N GLY A 421 -8.07 25.35 51.20
CA GLY A 421 -6.79 24.63 51.27
C GLY A 421 -5.88 24.77 50.04
N VAL A 422 -6.29 25.48 48.99
CA VAL A 422 -5.36 25.89 47.92
C VAL A 422 -4.31 26.86 48.45
N ARG A 423 -3.02 26.57 48.25
CA ARG A 423 -1.94 27.55 48.41
C ARG A 423 -1.92 28.48 47.20
N TYR A 424 -2.39 29.71 47.38
CA TYR A 424 -2.52 30.68 46.29
C TYR A 424 -1.33 31.66 46.23
N ILE A 425 -0.64 31.69 45.09
CA ILE A 425 0.52 32.54 44.78
C ILE A 425 0.16 33.38 43.54
N THR A 426 0.56 34.64 43.52
CA THR A 426 0.38 35.53 42.35
C THR A 426 1.72 35.87 41.72
N VAL A 427 1.78 35.89 40.39
CA VAL A 427 2.93 36.34 39.61
C VAL A 427 2.46 37.34 38.58
N ASP A 428 2.73 38.62 38.82
CA ASP A 428 2.48 39.65 37.82
C ASP A 428 3.70 39.75 36.90
N ALA A 429 3.50 39.80 35.58
CA ALA A 429 4.54 39.95 34.57
C ALA A 429 3.97 40.74 33.40
N ALA A 430 4.62 41.84 33.01
CA ALA A 430 4.21 42.67 31.88
C ALA A 430 4.53 42.01 30.54
N THR A 431 5.52 41.11 30.50
CA THR A 431 5.92 40.39 29.28
C THR A 431 6.15 38.89 29.55
N PRO A 432 6.05 38.03 28.52
CA PRO A 432 6.40 36.61 28.65
C PRO A 432 7.85 36.40 29.15
N ASN A 433 8.83 37.18 28.69
CA ASN A 433 10.21 37.07 29.18
C ASN A 433 10.33 37.42 30.67
N GLU A 434 9.56 38.40 31.15
CA GLU A 434 9.51 38.71 32.57
C GLU A 434 8.88 37.56 33.37
N LEU A 435 7.89 36.87 32.81
CA LEU A 435 7.31 35.67 33.42
C LEU A 435 8.36 34.55 33.54
N VAL A 436 9.21 34.34 32.53
CA VAL A 436 10.31 33.34 32.58
C VAL A 436 11.17 33.57 33.83
N VAL A 437 11.66 34.81 34.01
CA VAL A 437 12.52 35.19 35.13
C VAL A 437 11.80 35.03 36.46
N LYS A 438 10.54 35.46 36.55
CA LYS A 438 9.75 35.38 37.79
C LYS A 438 9.45 33.95 38.19
N LEU A 439 9.15 33.06 37.24
CA LEU A 439 8.92 31.65 37.53
C LEU A 439 10.19 30.91 37.90
N GLN A 440 11.37 31.29 37.38
CA GLN A 440 12.65 30.70 37.79
C GLN A 440 12.97 30.93 39.27
N LEU A 441 12.47 32.03 39.85
CA LEU A 441 12.67 32.40 41.26
C LEU A 441 11.70 31.70 42.23
N LEU A 442 10.66 31.03 41.72
CA LEU A 442 9.69 30.25 42.50
C LEU A 442 10.10 28.79 42.59
#